data_AF-A0A6P2D4N5-F1
#
_entry.id   AF-A0A6P2D4N5-F1
#
_cell.length_a   1.000
_cell.length_b   1.000
_cell.length_c   1.000
_cell.angle_alpha   90.00
_cell.angle_beta   90.00
_cell.angle_gamma   90.00
#
_symmetry.space_group_name_H-M   'P 1'
#
loop_
_entity.id
_entity.type
_entity.pdbx_description
1 polymer ?
#
loop_
_entity_poly.entity_id
_entity_poly.type
_entity_poly.pdbx_seq_one_letter_code
_entity_poly.pdbx_strand_id
1 'polypeptide(L)'
;MSHPSTNSIVATLSALAAAQNLRASAFKGCRTHLTSLTEDEPDYLQGWSVEEIEPHFRSYSLVLDELLGWTYVETQLDLHVPGADLGCPIGTYRLITRLDGTVTDDFLTIDMPRPIDT
;
A
#
# COMPACT_ATOMS: atom_id res chain seq x y z
N MET A 1 -3.24 -24.00 28.32
CA MET A 1 -2.96 -22.69 27.69
C MET A 1 -3.88 -22.58 26.48
N SER A 2 -4.76 -21.59 26.44
CA SER A 2 -5.70 -21.41 25.34
C SER A 2 -4.97 -20.72 24.19
N HIS A 3 -4.77 -21.43 23.08
CA HIS A 3 -4.24 -20.81 21.87
C HIS A 3 -5.28 -19.81 21.34
N PRO A 4 -4.90 -18.56 21.03
CA PRO A 4 -5.79 -17.67 20.33
C PRO A 4 -6.18 -18.33 18.99
N SER A 5 -7.47 -18.39 18.71
CA SER A 5 -7.93 -18.86 17.41
C SER A 5 -7.48 -17.89 16.32
N THR A 6 -7.27 -18.36 15.09
CA THR A 6 -6.91 -17.50 13.94
C THR A 6 -7.84 -16.30 13.79
N ASN A 7 -9.12 -16.48 14.11
CA ASN A 7 -10.13 -15.41 14.10
C ASN A 7 -9.83 -14.30 15.11
N SER A 8 -9.23 -14.63 16.26
CA SER A 8 -8.82 -13.65 17.26
C SER A 8 -7.68 -12.77 16.75
N ILE A 9 -6.69 -13.34 16.06
CA ILE A 9 -5.52 -12.59 15.56
C ILE A 9 -5.96 -11.61 14.46
N VAL A 10 -6.78 -12.07 13.52
CA VAL A 10 -7.33 -11.22 12.44
C VAL A 10 -8.18 -10.08 13.02
N ALA A 11 -9.01 -10.36 14.02
CA ALA A 11 -9.82 -9.34 14.69
C ALA A 11 -8.94 -8.30 15.41
N THR A 12 -7.89 -8.73 16.11
CA THR A 12 -6.95 -7.83 16.78
C THR A 12 -6.20 -6.95 15.78
N LEU A 13 -5.67 -7.52 14.70
CA LEU A 13 -4.98 -6.74 13.66
C LEU A 13 -5.93 -5.73 13.01
N SER A 14 -7.16 -6.14 12.69
CA SER A 14 -8.16 -5.25 12.10
C SER A 14 -8.53 -4.11 13.06
N ALA A 15 -8.68 -4.40 14.35
CA ALA A 15 -8.96 -3.38 15.36
C ALA A 15 -7.79 -2.40 15.54
N LEU A 16 -6.55 -2.90 15.55
CA LEU A 16 -5.34 -2.06 15.60
C LEU A 16 -5.28 -1.13 14.39
N ALA A 17 -5.45 -1.69 13.18
CA ALA A 17 -5.40 -0.92 11.94
C ALA A 17 -6.50 0.15 11.87
N ALA A 18 -7.70 -0.17 12.37
CA ALA A 18 -8.80 0.80 12.46
C ALA A 18 -8.49 1.90 13.48
N ALA A 19 -8.03 1.55 14.68
CA ALA A 19 -7.69 2.52 15.73
C ALA A 19 -6.60 3.51 15.29
N GLN A 20 -5.66 3.05 14.46
CA GLN A 20 -4.55 3.85 13.93
C GLN A 20 -4.84 4.47 12.56
N ASN A 21 -6.04 4.29 12.01
CA ASN A 21 -6.44 4.78 10.69
C ASN A 21 -5.48 4.37 9.56
N LEU A 22 -4.87 3.19 9.64
CA LEU A 22 -3.77 2.79 8.74
C LEU A 22 -4.17 2.81 7.27
N ARG A 23 -5.40 2.41 6.95
CA ARG A 23 -5.92 2.53 5.57
C ARG A 23 -5.94 3.98 5.11
N ALA A 24 -6.55 4.88 5.86
CA ALA A 24 -6.62 6.29 5.46
C ALA A 24 -5.20 6.90 5.31
N SER A 25 -4.29 6.56 6.22
CA SER A 25 -2.88 6.95 6.13
C SER A 25 -2.20 6.40 4.88
N ALA A 26 -2.44 5.15 4.51
CA ALA A 26 -1.89 4.55 3.29
C ALA A 26 -2.42 5.23 2.03
N PHE A 27 -3.73 5.51 1.96
CA PHE A 27 -4.31 6.24 0.82
C PHE A 27 -3.71 7.64 0.68
N LYS A 28 -3.56 8.35 1.80
CA LYS A 28 -2.93 9.68 1.82
C LYS A 28 -1.46 9.61 1.38
N GLY A 29 -0.69 8.70 1.97
CA GLY A 29 0.73 8.52 1.65
C GLY A 29 0.94 8.15 0.19
N CYS A 30 0.15 7.21 -0.34
CA CYS A 30 0.17 6.84 -1.75
C CYS A 30 -0.05 8.04 -2.68
N ARG A 31 -1.05 8.87 -2.39
CA ARG A 31 -1.30 10.09 -3.18
C ARG A 31 -0.12 11.07 -3.09
N THR A 32 0.42 11.30 -1.90
CA THR A 32 1.60 12.16 -1.72
C THR A 32 2.81 11.64 -2.50
N HIS A 33 3.10 10.34 -2.41
CA HIS A 33 4.23 9.72 -3.09
C HIS A 33 4.07 9.79 -4.61
N LEU A 34 2.89 9.45 -5.14
CA LEU A 34 2.61 9.58 -6.58
C LEU A 34 2.84 11.02 -7.08
N THR A 35 2.39 12.02 -6.33
CA THR A 35 2.60 13.43 -6.69
C THR A 35 4.08 13.82 -6.66
N SER A 36 4.79 13.52 -5.58
CA SER A 36 6.22 13.81 -5.47
C SER A 36 7.04 13.13 -6.57
N LEU A 37 6.71 11.88 -6.90
CA LEU A 37 7.43 11.13 -7.92
C LEU A 37 7.25 11.73 -9.32
N THR A 38 6.08 12.27 -9.65
CA THR A 38 5.90 12.98 -10.92
C THR A 38 6.66 14.30 -11.02
N GLU A 39 7.00 14.93 -9.88
CA GLU A 39 7.81 16.15 -9.84
C GLU A 39 9.30 15.81 -10.07
N ASP A 40 9.78 14.72 -9.47
CA ASP A 40 11.18 14.30 -9.54
C ASP A 40 11.51 13.48 -10.81
N GLU A 41 10.59 12.61 -11.23
CA GLU A 41 10.73 11.68 -12.36
C GLU A 41 9.46 11.66 -13.23
N PRO A 42 9.28 12.64 -14.13
CA PRO A 42 8.03 12.82 -14.89
C PRO A 42 7.60 11.60 -15.73
N ASP A 43 8.57 10.78 -16.15
CA ASP A 43 8.33 9.60 -16.98
C ASP A 43 8.05 8.33 -16.14
N TYR A 44 8.17 8.37 -14.81
CA TYR A 44 8.04 7.19 -13.95
C TYR A 44 6.66 6.54 -14.04
N LEU A 45 5.60 7.34 -14.12
CA LEU A 45 4.23 6.85 -14.30
C LEU A 45 3.93 6.41 -15.73
N GLN A 46 4.94 6.36 -16.60
CA GLN A 46 4.85 5.84 -17.97
C GLN A 46 3.74 6.52 -18.78
N GLY A 47 3.51 7.81 -18.49
CA GLY A 47 2.51 8.64 -19.13
C GLY A 47 1.14 8.66 -18.45
N TRP A 48 0.87 7.87 -17.41
CA TRP A 48 -0.36 8.04 -16.62
C TRP A 48 -0.28 9.30 -15.77
N SER A 49 -1.42 9.99 -15.62
CA SER A 49 -1.54 11.08 -14.65
C SER A 49 -1.80 10.51 -13.25
N VAL A 50 -1.43 11.25 -12.21
CA VAL A 50 -1.71 10.85 -10.82
C VAL A 50 -3.20 10.63 -10.60
N GLU A 51 -4.04 11.46 -11.21
CA GLU A 51 -5.51 11.42 -11.10
C GLU A 51 -6.11 10.18 -11.75
N GLU A 52 -5.49 9.65 -12.81
CA GLU A 52 -5.92 8.43 -13.49
C GLU A 52 -5.65 7.17 -12.65
N ILE A 53 -4.70 7.23 -11.71
CA ILE A 53 -4.34 6.11 -10.85
C ILE A 53 -5.30 6.01 -9.67
N GLU A 54 -5.95 4.86 -9.55
CA GLU A 54 -6.91 4.51 -8.50
C GLU A 54 -6.28 3.52 -7.51
N PRO A 55 -5.93 3.96 -6.28
CA PRO A 55 -5.43 3.06 -5.25
C PRO A 55 -6.57 2.26 -4.62
N HIS A 56 -6.43 0.94 -4.55
CA HIS A 56 -7.40 0.02 -3.97
C HIS A 56 -6.79 -0.70 -2.77
N PHE A 57 -7.53 -0.77 -1.67
CA PHE A 57 -7.05 -1.51 -0.49
C PHE A 57 -6.97 -3.01 -0.78
N ARG A 58 -5.81 -3.59 -0.53
CA ARG A 58 -5.57 -5.03 -0.69
C ARG A 58 -5.60 -5.77 0.63
N SER A 59 -4.72 -5.40 1.56
CA SER A 59 -4.51 -6.19 2.78
C SER A 59 -3.79 -5.43 3.89
N TYR A 60 -3.91 -6.00 5.10
CA TYR A 60 -2.99 -5.75 6.21
C TYR A 60 -2.18 -7.02 6.47
N SER A 61 -0.89 -6.87 6.71
CA SER A 61 0.01 -7.97 7.08
C SER A 61 0.74 -7.60 8.36
N LEU A 62 0.71 -8.49 9.36
CA LEU A 62 1.59 -8.39 10.52
C LEU A 62 2.90 -9.10 10.18
N VAL A 63 4.00 -8.36 10.13
CA VAL A 63 5.30 -8.87 9.70
C VAL A 63 6.26 -8.86 10.89
N LEU A 64 6.86 -10.03 11.16
CA LEU A 64 8.01 -10.16 12.03
C LEU A 64 9.25 -10.17 11.16
N ASP A 65 10.06 -9.13 11.25
CA ASP A 65 11.31 -9.02 10.51
C ASP A 65 12.49 -9.13 11.49
N GLU A 66 13.17 -10.28 11.46
CA GLU A 66 14.32 -10.54 12.33
C GLU A 66 15.56 -9.72 11.93
N LEU A 67 15.66 -9.29 10.68
CA LEU A 67 16.77 -8.46 10.21
C LEU A 67 16.65 -7.03 10.74
N LEU A 68 15.41 -6.52 10.78
CA LEU A 68 15.11 -5.22 11.36
C LEU A 68 15.04 -5.28 12.89
N GLY A 69 14.69 -6.44 13.47
CA GLY A 69 14.62 -6.66 14.92
C GLY A 69 13.33 -6.15 15.58
N TRP A 70 12.29 -5.87 14.79
CA TRP A 70 10.99 -5.41 15.29
C TRP A 70 9.83 -5.87 14.39
N THR A 71 8.62 -5.84 14.95
CA THR A 71 7.37 -6.22 14.28
C THR A 71 6.64 -4.99 13.78
N TYR A 72 6.04 -5.08 12.59
CA TYR A 72 5.28 -3.99 11.98
C TYR A 72 4.01 -4.47 11.31
N VAL A 73 3.12 -3.52 11.05
CA VAL A 73 1.97 -3.69 10.18
C VAL A 73 2.31 -3.08 8.83
N GLU A 74 2.22 -3.91 7.80
CA GLU A 74 2.22 -3.46 6.42
C GLU A 74 0.79 -3.27 5.93
N THR A 75 0.50 -2.08 5.40
CA THR A 75 -0.75 -1.79 4.70
C THR A 75 -0.47 -1.71 3.21
N GLN A 76 -1.09 -2.59 2.43
CA GLN A 76 -0.86 -2.68 0.99
C GLN A 76 -2.06 -2.16 0.20
N LEU A 77 -1.76 -1.34 -0.80
CA LEU A 77 -2.70 -0.89 -1.83
C LEU A 77 -2.23 -1.43 -3.19
N ASP A 78 -3.18 -1.88 -3.99
CA ASP A 78 -2.98 -2.16 -5.40
C ASP A 78 -3.34 -0.90 -6.19
N LEU A 79 -2.58 -0.58 -7.24
CA LEU A 79 -2.81 0.61 -8.07
C LEU A 79 -3.42 0.20 -9.39
N HIS A 80 -4.52 0.83 -9.78
CA HIS A 80 -5.24 0.53 -11.01
C HIS A 80 -5.37 1.77 -11.87
N VAL A 81 -5.53 1.59 -13.18
CA VAL A 81 -5.92 2.65 -14.11
C VAL A 81 -7.11 2.15 -14.92
N PRO A 82 -8.17 2.95 -15.09
CA PRO A 82 -9.29 2.60 -15.97
C PRO A 82 -8.80 2.29 -17.39
N GLY A 83 -9.16 1.12 -17.92
CA GLY A 83 -8.81 0.72 -19.30
C GLY A 83 -7.46 0.00 -19.46
N ALA A 84 -6.60 -0.02 -18.43
CA ALA A 84 -5.60 -1.09 -18.32
C ALA A 84 -6.35 -2.42 -18.09
N ASP A 85 -5.83 -3.54 -18.61
CA ASP A 85 -6.47 -4.87 -18.57
C ASP A 85 -7.27 -5.07 -17.27
N LEU A 86 -8.61 -5.05 -17.41
CA LEU A 86 -9.55 -4.92 -16.30
C LEU A 86 -9.32 -6.05 -15.29
N GLY A 87 -8.63 -5.72 -14.20
CA GLY A 87 -8.33 -6.63 -13.09
C GLY A 87 -6.84 -6.77 -12.73
N CYS A 88 -5.92 -6.29 -13.57
CA CYS A 88 -4.49 -6.32 -13.25
C CYS A 88 -4.05 -4.97 -12.65
N PRO A 89 -3.46 -4.96 -11.44
CA PRO A 89 -2.87 -3.75 -10.90
C PRO A 89 -1.64 -3.35 -11.71
N ILE A 90 -1.49 -2.06 -12.00
CA ILE A 90 -0.32 -1.48 -12.66
C ILE A 90 0.87 -1.31 -11.72
N GLY A 91 0.65 -1.51 -10.43
CA GLY A 91 1.66 -1.33 -9.40
C GLY A 91 1.10 -1.55 -8.00
N THR A 92 1.94 -1.33 -7.00
CA THR A 92 1.56 -1.45 -5.59
C THR A 92 2.14 -0.32 -4.76
N TYR A 93 1.44 0.01 -3.69
CA TYR A 93 1.92 0.89 -2.63
C TYR A 93 1.90 0.16 -1.29
N ARG A 94 2.98 0.25 -0.52
CA ARG A 94 3.13 -0.39 0.79
C ARG A 94 3.46 0.68 1.81
N LEU A 95 2.69 0.74 2.89
CA LEU A 95 2.96 1.58 4.05
C LEU A 95 3.39 0.71 5.23
N ILE A 96 4.60 0.96 5.74
CA ILE A 96 5.15 0.27 6.90
C ILE A 96 4.90 1.11 8.15
N THR A 97 4.16 0.53 9.09
CA THR A 97 3.78 1.18 10.34
C THR A 97 4.18 0.32 11.53
N ARG A 98 4.82 0.91 12.54
CA ARG A 98 5.06 0.26 13.84
C ARG A 98 3.74 -0.08 14.52
N LEU A 99 3.79 -1.00 15.48
CA LEU A 99 2.60 -1.39 16.26
C LEU A 99 2.02 -0.23 17.08
N ASP A 100 2.77 0.85 17.30
CA ASP A 100 2.29 2.07 17.96
C ASP A 100 1.60 3.06 17.00
N GLY A 101 1.56 2.77 15.70
CA GLY A 101 0.96 3.62 14.67
C GLY A 101 1.95 4.58 13.99
N THR A 102 3.23 4.57 14.37
CA THR A 102 4.25 5.40 13.73
C THR A 102 4.60 4.86 12.35
N VAL A 103 4.43 5.70 11.32
CA VAL A 103 4.91 5.40 9.96
C VAL A 103 6.43 5.43 9.97
N THR A 104 7.05 4.37 9.49
CA THR A 104 8.51 4.26 9.40
C THR A 104 9.02 4.36 7.98
N ASP A 105 8.25 3.82 7.02
CA ASP A 105 8.67 3.76 5.63
C ASP A 105 7.47 3.54 4.71
N ASP A 106 7.63 3.86 3.44
CA ASP A 106 6.66 3.61 2.39
C ASP A 106 7.33 3.34 1.03
N PHE A 107 6.72 2.45 0.26
CA PHE A 107 7.25 2.02 -1.03
C PHE A 107 6.18 2.07 -2.08
N LEU A 108 6.52 2.66 -3.22
CA LEU A 108 5.71 2.68 -4.43
C LEU A 108 6.45 1.88 -5.51
N THR A 109 5.72 1.04 -6.23
CA THR A 109 6.25 0.28 -7.37
C THR A 109 5.24 0.32 -8.49
N ILE A 110 5.70 0.58 -9.72
CA ILE A 110 4.91 0.54 -10.94
C ILE A 110 5.49 -0.56 -11.83
N ASP A 111 4.70 -1.59 -12.08
CA ASP A 111 5.14 -2.85 -12.66
C ASP A 111 4.83 -2.95 -14.16
N MET A 112 3.79 -2.25 -14.62
CA MET A 112 3.32 -2.37 -16.01
C MET A 112 3.59 -1.10 -16.81
N PRO A 113 4.04 -1.23 -18.07
CA PRO A 113 4.09 -0.10 -18.98
C PRO A 113 2.70 0.29 -19.46
N ARG A 114 2.54 1.59 -19.74
CA ARG A 114 1.30 2.11 -20.32
C ARG A 114 1.04 1.41 -21.66
N PRO A 115 -0.18 0.93 -21.91
CA PRO A 115 -0.56 0.46 -23.23
C PRO A 115 -0.36 1.59 -24.25
N ILE A 116 0.40 1.32 -25.32
CA ILE A 116 0.49 2.24 -26.44
C ILE A 116 -0.87 2.20 -27.15
N ASP A 117 -1.54 3.35 -27.26
CA ASP A 117 -2.78 3.47 -28.04
C ASP A 117 -2.50 3.02 -29.48
N THR A 118 -3.03 1.85 -29.87
CA THR A 118 -3.01 1.33 -31.26
C THR A 118 -4.26 1.74 -32.02
#